data_AF-A0A3B8UBP2-F1
#
_entry.id   AF-A0A3B8UBP2-F1
#
_cell.length_a   1.000
_cell.length_b   1.000
_cell.length_c   1.000
_cell.angle_alpha   90.00
_cell.angle_beta   90.00
_cell.angle_gamma   90.00
#
_symmetry.space_group_name_H-M   'P 1'
#
loop_
_entity.id
_entity.type
_entity.pdbx_description
1 polymer ?
#
loop_
_entity_poly.entity_id
_entity_poly.type
_entity_poly.pdbx_seq_one_letter_code
_entity_poly.pdbx_strand_id
1 'polypeptide(L)' 'KPKNSRNVRQHLLWWKQELGSYLLSDIKPNLISQKRDDLLSSLTCKNKPRSPTTVVRYLASLSHVFSIAVRDWEWLQEN' A
#
# COMPACT_ATOMS: atom_id res chain seq x y z
N LYS A 1 20.98 -8.47 0.07
CA LYS A 1 19.87 -7.65 -0.49
C LYS A 1 18.58 -8.47 -0.36
N PRO A 2 17.51 -8.01 0.30
CA PRO A 2 16.33 -8.85 0.47
C PRO A 2 15.76 -9.20 -0.90
N LYS A 3 15.53 -10.50 -1.11
CA LYS A 3 15.14 -11.13 -2.38
C LYS A 3 13.87 -10.51 -3.02
N ASN A 4 13.12 -9.72 -2.26
CA ASN A 4 11.82 -9.16 -2.63
C ASN A 4 11.79 -7.62 -2.76
N SER A 5 12.93 -6.93 -2.69
CA SER A 5 13.02 -5.45 -2.72
C SER A 5 12.38 -4.80 -3.96
N ARG A 6 12.50 -5.44 -5.13
CA ARG A 6 11.89 -4.95 -6.37
C ARG A 6 10.36 -4.91 -6.29
N ASN A 7 9.75 -5.95 -5.73
CA ASN A 7 8.30 -6.05 -5.59
C ASN A 7 7.78 -5.04 -4.57
N VAL A 8 8.44 -4.95 -3.41
CA VAL A 8 8.10 -3.94 -2.39
C VAL A 8 8.15 -2.53 -2.97
N ARG A 9 9.20 -2.19 -3.74
CA ARG A 9 9.28 -0.90 -4.43
C ARG A 9 8.08 -0.66 -5.35
N GLN A 10 7.68 -1.66 -6.13
CA GLN A 10 6.51 -1.54 -7.01
C GLN A 10 5.23 -1.31 -6.21
N HIS A 11 5.04 -2.02 -5.09
CA HIS A 11 3.87 -1.85 -4.23
C HIS A 11 3.81 -0.43 -3.66
N LEU A 12 4.93 0.07 -3.14
CA LEU A 12 5.03 1.41 -2.56
C LEU A 12 4.86 2.52 -3.60
N LEU A 13 5.35 2.31 -4.82
CA LEU A 13 5.11 3.27 -5.91
C LEU A 13 3.63 3.38 -6.27
N TRP A 14 2.91 2.25 -6.28
CA TRP A 14 1.47 2.28 -6.52
C TRP A 14 0.73 2.98 -5.38
N TRP A 15 1.05 2.68 -4.11
CA TRP A 15 0.47 3.41 -2.97
C TRP A 15 0.79 4.89 -2.98
N LYS A 16 2.00 5.28 -3.41
CA LYS A 16 2.37 6.68 -3.59
C LYS A 16 1.50 7.36 -4.67
N GLN A 17 1.15 6.66 -5.74
CA GLN A 17 0.25 7.20 -6.76
C GLN A 17 -1.17 7.39 -6.23
N GLU A 18 -1.68 6.46 -5.43
CA GLU A 18 -3.06 6.51 -4.92
C GLU A 18 -3.26 7.38 -3.69
N LEU A 19 -2.29 7.41 -2.79
CA LEU A 19 -2.39 8.05 -1.47
C LEU A 19 -1.40 9.21 -1.28
N GLY A 20 -0.43 9.40 -2.19
CA GLY A 20 0.64 10.39 -2.00
C GLY A 20 0.21 11.85 -2.04
N SER A 21 -1.03 12.14 -2.47
CA SER A 21 -1.65 13.46 -2.41
C SER A 21 -2.34 13.75 -1.07
N TYR A 22 -2.55 12.74 -0.24
CA TYR A 22 -3.22 12.89 1.05
C TYR A 22 -2.18 13.16 2.15
N LEU A 23 -2.56 13.96 3.15
CA LEU A 23 -1.78 14.03 4.38
C LEU A 23 -1.84 12.67 5.08
N LEU A 24 -0.75 12.29 5.74
CA LEU A 24 -0.66 11.01 6.43
C LEU A 24 -1.77 10.85 7.49
N SER A 25 -2.16 11.94 8.15
CA SER A 25 -3.27 12.02 9.10
C SER A 25 -4.66 11.81 8.49
N ASP A 26 -4.81 12.07 7.19
CA ASP A 26 -6.09 11.94 6.49
C ASP A 26 -6.28 10.54 5.87
N ILE A 27 -5.24 9.70 5.89
CA ILE A 27 -5.32 8.32 5.40
C ILE A 27 -6.06 7.48 6.44
N LYS A 28 -7.36 7.29 6.19
CA LYS A 28 -8.27 6.51 7.03
C LYS A 28 -8.43 5.06 6.53
N PRO A 29 -8.81 4.10 7.40
CA PRO A 29 -8.99 2.69 7.01
C PRO A 29 -10.00 2.48 5.87
N ASN A 30 -11.03 3.33 5.78
CA ASN A 30 -12.03 3.27 4.70
C ASN A 30 -11.42 3.62 3.33
N LEU A 31 -10.55 4.64 3.26
CA LEU A 31 -9.83 5.03 2.05
C LEU A 31 -8.88 3.91 1.59
N ILE A 32 -8.16 3.29 2.53
CA ILE A 32 -7.29 2.14 2.23
C ILE A 32 -8.13 0.97 1.67
N SER A 33 -9.28 0.70 2.26
CA SER A 33 -10.18 -0.38 1.83
C SER A 33 -10.73 -0.11 0.42
N GLN A 34 -11.13 1.12 0.13
CA GLN A 34 -11.57 1.53 -1.20
C GLN A 34 -10.46 1.33 -2.23
N LYS A 35 -9.24 1.85 -1.96
CA LYS A 35 -8.11 1.70 -2.86
C LYS A 35 -7.68 0.25 -3.05
N ARG A 36 -7.81 -0.59 -2.02
CA ARG A 36 -7.58 -2.04 -2.14
C ARG A 36 -8.54 -2.68 -3.15
N ASP A 37 -9.82 -2.30 -3.11
CA ASP A 37 -10.83 -2.85 -4.01
C ASP A 37 -10.63 -2.35 -5.45
N ASP A 38 -10.21 -1.09 -5.62
CA ASP A 38 -9.75 -0.55 -6.91
C ASP A 38 -8.53 -1.33 -7.43
N LEU A 39 -7.56 -1.63 -6.58
CA LEU A 39 -6.37 -2.41 -6.95
C LEU A 39 -6.74 -3.82 -7.42
N LEU A 40 -7.70 -4.46 -6.74
CA LEU A 40 -8.16 -5.81 -7.05
C LEU A 40 -8.91 -5.86 -8.40
N SER A 41 -9.74 -4.85 -8.66
CA SER A 41 -10.53 -4.74 -9.89
C SER A 41 -9.72 -4.23 -11.09
N SER A 42 -8.67 -3.45 -10.87
CA SER A 42 -7.83 -2.88 -11.93
C SER A 42 -7.08 -3.95 -12.75
N LEU A 43 -7.03 -3.73 -14.06
CA LEU A 43 -6.25 -4.57 -14.96
C LEU A 43 -4.76 -4.23 -14.87
N THR A 44 -3.94 -5.28 -14.86
CA THR A 44 -2.49 -5.16 -15.05
C THR A 44 -2.16 -4.87 -16.51
N CYS A 45 -0.89 -4.56 -16.80
CA CYS A 45 -0.39 -4.43 -18.19
C CYS A 45 -0.59 -5.68 -19.06
N LYS A 46 -0.95 -6.82 -18.46
CA LYS A 46 -1.29 -8.06 -19.16
C LYS A 46 -2.80 -8.25 -19.36
N ASN A 47 -3.61 -7.19 -19.17
CA ASN A 47 -5.08 -7.21 -19.24
C ASN A 47 -5.72 -8.27 -18.35
N LYS A 48 -5.10 -8.55 -17.19
CA LYS A 48 -5.63 -9.47 -16.18
C LYS A 48 -5.74 -8.76 -14.83
N PRO A 49 -6.79 -9.03 -14.04
CA PRO A 49 -6.87 -8.54 -12.67
C PRO A 49 -5.74 -9.15 -11.83
N ARG A 50 -5.37 -8.46 -10.76
CA ARG A 50 -4.41 -8.99 -9.78
C ARG A 50 -5.07 -10.11 -8.97
N SER A 51 -4.28 -11.09 -8.53
CA SER A 51 -4.79 -12.09 -7.60
C SER A 51 -4.99 -11.48 -6.21
N PRO A 52 -5.93 -11.99 -5.40
CA PRO A 52 -6.11 -11.57 -4.02
C PRO A 52 -4.80 -11.65 -3.21
N THR A 53 -4.01 -12.70 -3.41
CA THR A 53 -2.70 -12.87 -2.77
C THR A 53 -1.72 -11.75 -3.12
N THR A 54 -1.74 -11.26 -4.37
CA THR A 54 -0.92 -10.11 -4.76
C THR A 54 -1.39 -8.84 -4.06
N VAL A 55 -2.70 -8.59 -3.97
CA VAL A 55 -3.27 -7.44 -3.26
C VAL A 55 -2.87 -7.44 -1.78
N VAL A 56 -2.93 -8.59 -1.11
CA VAL A 56 -2.47 -8.74 0.28
C VAL A 56 -0.99 -8.36 0.44
N ARG A 57 -0.13 -8.65 -0.54
CA ARG A 57 1.28 -8.23 -0.50
C ARG A 57 1.47 -6.72 -0.64
N TYR A 58 0.59 -6.04 -1.37
CA TYR A 58 0.57 -4.57 -1.43
C TYR A 58 0.18 -4.00 -0.08
N LEU A 59 -0.85 -4.54 0.58
CA LEU A 59 -1.26 -4.13 1.92
C LEU A 59 -0.16 -4.37 2.96
N ALA A 60 0.52 -5.52 2.92
CA ALA A 60 1.63 -5.82 3.83
C ALA A 60 2.78 -4.80 3.68
N SER A 61 3.04 -4.34 2.46
CA SER A 61 4.06 -3.31 2.21
C SER A 61 3.64 -1.95 2.76
N LEU A 62 2.36 -1.59 2.65
CA LEU A 62 1.80 -0.37 3.22
C LEU A 62 1.84 -0.40 4.76
N SER A 63 1.33 -1.48 5.35
CA SER A 63 1.29 -1.68 6.81
C SER A 63 2.68 -1.59 7.45
N HIS A 64 3.70 -2.10 6.76
CA HIS A 64 5.09 -1.96 7.21
C HIS A 64 5.55 -0.49 7.28
N VAL A 65 5.19 0.33 6.30
CA VAL A 65 5.52 1.77 6.30
C VAL A 65 4.78 2.52 7.40
N PHE A 66 3.49 2.23 7.61
CA PHE A 66 2.73 2.82 8.71
C PHE A 66 3.26 2.39 10.08
N SER A 67 3.67 1.13 10.23
CA SER A 67 4.32 0.66 11.46
C SER A 67 5.61 1.42 11.78
N ILE A 68 6.42 1.75 10.77
CA ILE A 68 7.63 2.58 10.95
C ILE A 68 7.23 4.02 11.31
N ALA A 69 6.24 4.59 10.62
CA ALA A 69 5.77 5.95 10.89
C ALA A 69 5.23 6.11 12.32
N VAL A 70 4.56 5.09 12.86
CA VAL A 70 4.09 5.07 14.26
C VAL A 70 5.25 4.85 15.22
N ARG A 71 6.07 3.81 15.01
CA ARG A 71 7.03 3.34 16.02
C ARG A 71 8.35 4.10 16.04
N ASP A 72 8.89 4.43 14.88
CA ASP A 72 10.24 4.96 14.75
C ASP A 72 10.21 6.49 14.61
N TRP A 73 9.14 7.02 14.01
CA TRP A 73 9.00 8.45 13.75
C TRP A 73 7.97 9.14 14.63
N GLU A 74 7.09 8.38 15.29
CA GLU A 74 6.00 8.90 16.12
C GLU A 74 5.10 9.91 15.38
N TRP A 75 4.99 9.80 14.05
CA TRP A 75 4.16 10.68 13.21
C TRP A 75 2.67 10.36 13.32
N LEU A 76 2.35 9.17 13.82
CA LEU A 76 0.99 8.64 13.99
C LEU A 76 0.89 7.95 15.35
N GLN A 77 -0.30 7.98 15.95
CA GLN A 77 -0.54 7.34 17.24
C GLN A 77 -0.72 5.82 17.11
N GLU A 78 -1.39 5.35 16.04
CA GLU A 78 -1.74 3.93 15.85
C GLU A 78 -1.75 3.54 14.36
N ASN A 79 -1.71 2.22 14.08
CA ASN A 79 -1.72 1.61 12.74
C ASN A 79 -2.96 0.73 12.55
#